data_AF-A0A8D8S508-F1
#
_entry.id   AF-A0A8D8S508-F1
#
_cell.length_a   1.000
_cell.length_b   1.000
_cell.length_c   1.000
_cell.angle_alpha   90.00
_cell.angle_beta   90.00
_cell.angle_gamma   90.00
#
_symmetry.space_group_name_H-M   'P 1'
#
loop_
_entity.id
_entity.type
_entity.pdbx_description
1 polymer ?
#
loop_
_entity_poly.entity_id
_entity_poly.type
_entity_poly.pdbx_seq_one_letter_code
_entity_poly.pdbx_strand_id
1 'polypeptide(L)'
;MLQHRELQLSYGDHCRSQHVSHLQAQVLEHQMDPSSNFSSYRSTLKAAMWRSAGATDERQRIVIPFFSLLVKDLYFLNEGCTNKLPNGHINFEKFWQLAKQVTEFITWKQVTCPFGKVHKTIMFLQSSPVLTENALALASFECEPPENHEKERYKSLRAEMSTTPS
;
A
#
# COMPACT_ATOMS: atom_id res chain seq x y z
N MET A 1 -12.50 42.80 -19.34
CA MET A 1 -11.11 42.30 -19.49
C MET A 1 -10.57 41.64 -18.22
N LEU A 2 -10.84 42.12 -17.00
CA LEU A 2 -10.34 41.53 -15.75
C LEU A 2 -10.90 40.10 -15.48
N GLN A 3 -12.20 39.91 -15.65
CA GLN A 3 -12.89 38.63 -15.39
C GLN A 3 -12.44 37.47 -16.31
N HIS A 4 -12.03 37.79 -17.54
CA HIS A 4 -11.56 36.79 -18.51
C HIS A 4 -10.13 36.33 -18.22
N ARG A 5 -9.34 37.17 -17.54
CA ARG A 5 -7.97 36.86 -17.11
C ARG A 5 -7.96 35.99 -15.85
N GLU A 6 -8.88 36.22 -14.91
CA GLU A 6 -9.06 35.40 -13.70
C GLU A 6 -9.57 33.98 -14.02
N LEU A 7 -10.47 33.84 -14.99
CA LEU A 7 -10.93 32.53 -15.47
C LEU A 7 -9.80 31.71 -16.12
N GLN A 8 -8.91 32.34 -16.90
CA GLN A 8 -7.75 31.66 -17.49
C GLN A 8 -6.69 31.27 -16.46
N LEU A 9 -6.49 32.09 -15.42
CA LEU A 9 -5.60 31.77 -14.29
C LEU A 9 -6.16 30.59 -13.47
N SER A 10 -7.46 30.60 -13.13
CA SER A 10 -8.13 29.52 -12.40
C SER A 10 -8.11 28.19 -13.17
N TYR A 11 -8.36 28.21 -14.49
CA TYR A 11 -8.25 27.02 -15.34
C TYR A 11 -6.80 26.51 -15.45
N GLY A 12 -5.83 27.42 -15.56
CA GLY A 12 -4.41 27.08 -15.61
C GLY A 12 -3.90 26.46 -14.31
N ASP A 13 -4.36 26.97 -13.17
CA ASP A 13 -4.02 26.43 -11.84
C ASP A 13 -4.72 25.09 -11.58
N HIS A 14 -5.96 24.91 -12.03
CA HIS A 14 -6.68 23.64 -11.93
C HIS A 14 -6.03 22.54 -12.77
N CYS A 15 -5.71 22.80 -14.05
CA CYS A 15 -4.99 21.83 -14.89
C CYS A 15 -3.58 21.54 -14.36
N ARG A 16 -2.86 22.55 -13.85
CA ARG A 16 -1.54 22.36 -13.23
C ARG A 16 -1.63 21.50 -11.97
N SER A 17 -2.65 21.72 -11.14
CA SER A 17 -2.90 20.92 -9.94
C SER A 17 -3.26 19.47 -10.29
N GLN A 18 -4.12 19.24 -11.28
CA GLN A 18 -4.47 17.90 -11.75
C GLN A 18 -3.26 17.14 -12.32
N HIS A 19 -2.42 17.84 -13.10
CA HIS A 19 -1.21 17.26 -13.69
C HIS A 19 -0.17 16.89 -12.61
N VAL A 20 0.00 17.72 -11.58
CA VAL A 20 0.86 17.40 -10.43
C VAL A 20 0.35 16.17 -9.68
N SER A 21 -0.96 16.06 -9.43
CA SER A 21 -1.55 14.90 -8.77
C SER A 21 -1.35 13.60 -9.55
N HIS A 22 -1.49 13.65 -10.88
CA HIS A 22 -1.27 12.49 -11.74
C HIS A 22 0.19 12.03 -11.73
N LEU A 23 1.14 12.96 -11.83
CA LEU A 23 2.57 12.63 -11.75
C LEU A 23 2.94 12.04 -10.38
N GLN A 24 2.37 12.57 -9.30
CA GLN A 24 2.58 12.02 -7.95
C GLN A 24 2.04 10.58 -7.84
N ALA A 25 0.87 10.30 -8.41
CA ALA A 25 0.31 8.94 -8.46
C ALA A 25 1.23 7.98 -9.22
N GLN A 26 1.71 8.37 -10.41
CA GLN A 26 2.64 7.54 -11.20
C GLN A 26 3.94 7.23 -10.44
N VAL A 27 4.48 8.20 -9.70
CA VAL A 27 5.67 7.96 -8.86
C VAL A 27 5.35 6.94 -7.77
N LEU A 28 4.20 7.06 -7.09
CA LEU A 28 3.79 6.10 -6.05
C LEU A 28 3.56 4.70 -6.62
N GLU A 29 2.92 4.60 -7.78
CA GLU A 29 2.73 3.34 -8.52
C GLU A 29 4.08 2.69 -8.86
N HIS A 30 5.02 3.47 -9.41
CA HIS A 30 6.35 2.97 -9.72
C HIS A 30 7.11 2.48 -8.47
N GLN A 31 6.95 3.16 -7.33
CA GLN A 31 7.56 2.71 -6.08
C GLN A 31 6.99 1.36 -5.59
N MET A 32 5.76 1.02 -5.98
CA MET A 32 5.08 -0.23 -5.60
C MET A 32 5.08 -1.29 -6.72
N ASP A 33 5.78 -1.04 -7.82
CA ASP A 33 5.82 -1.94 -8.96
C ASP A 33 6.36 -3.33 -8.57
N PRO A 34 5.66 -4.43 -8.91
CA PRO A 34 6.04 -5.78 -8.50
C PRO A 34 7.21 -6.36 -9.29
N SER A 35 7.64 -5.72 -10.39
CA SER A 35 8.70 -6.22 -11.26
C SER A 35 10.03 -6.37 -10.51
N SER A 36 10.85 -7.33 -10.95
CA SER A 36 12.12 -7.65 -10.30
C SER A 36 12.00 -7.86 -8.78
N ASN A 37 10.89 -8.49 -8.35
CA ASN A 37 10.56 -8.74 -6.95
C ASN A 37 10.54 -7.45 -6.11
N PHE A 38 9.84 -6.41 -6.58
CA PHE A 38 9.66 -5.14 -5.88
C PHE A 38 10.98 -4.37 -5.66
N SER A 39 11.86 -4.32 -6.65
CA SER A 39 13.20 -3.71 -6.51
C SER A 39 13.16 -2.22 -6.14
N SER A 40 12.24 -1.46 -6.74
CA SER A 40 12.01 -0.04 -6.43
C SER A 40 11.57 0.15 -4.98
N TYR A 41 10.52 -0.56 -4.56
CA TYR A 41 10.04 -0.55 -3.17
C TYR A 41 11.16 -0.89 -2.18
N ARG A 42 11.93 -1.96 -2.44
CA ARG A 42 13.01 -2.41 -1.55
C ARG A 42 14.10 -1.36 -1.40
N SER A 43 14.47 -0.69 -2.48
CA SER A 43 15.44 0.40 -2.46
C SER A 43 14.92 1.58 -1.64
N THR A 44 13.65 1.93 -1.78
CA THR A 44 12.98 2.97 -1.01
C THR A 44 12.85 2.62 0.47
N LEU A 45 12.47 1.39 0.81
CA LEU A 45 12.42 0.90 2.18
C LEU A 45 13.80 0.96 2.83
N LYS A 46 14.84 0.47 2.13
CA LYS A 46 16.22 0.56 2.62
C LYS A 46 16.59 2.01 2.91
N ALA A 47 16.33 2.93 1.98
CA ALA A 47 16.61 4.35 2.19
C ALA A 47 15.82 4.94 3.37
N ALA A 48 14.56 4.53 3.57
CA ALA A 48 13.76 4.94 4.72
C ALA A 48 14.35 4.44 6.05
N MET A 49 14.82 3.19 6.09
CA MET A 49 15.50 2.62 7.25
C MET A 49 16.78 3.39 7.61
N TRP A 50 17.61 3.72 6.60
CA TRP A 50 18.81 4.53 6.82
C TRP A 50 18.49 5.91 7.41
N ARG A 51 17.44 6.56 6.92
CA ARG A 51 16.99 7.85 7.46
C ARG A 51 16.46 7.71 8.89
N SER A 52 15.67 6.69 9.17
CA SER A 52 15.12 6.42 10.49
C SER A 52 16.21 6.17 11.54
N ALA A 53 17.23 5.38 11.20
CA ALA A 53 18.34 5.07 12.10
C ALA A 53 19.15 6.32 12.52
N GLY A 54 19.31 7.30 11.63
CA GLY A 54 20.02 8.54 11.89
C GLY A 54 19.14 9.71 12.36
N ALA A 55 17.83 9.51 12.48
CA ALA A 55 16.89 10.60 12.74
C ALA A 55 16.98 11.12 14.17
N THR A 56 17.15 12.44 14.29
CA THR A 56 17.03 13.17 15.56
C THR A 56 15.58 13.51 15.90
N ASP A 57 14.75 13.72 14.87
CA ASP A 57 13.31 13.94 14.98
C ASP A 57 12.55 12.61 15.01
N GLU A 58 11.72 12.41 16.04
CA GLU A 58 10.87 11.23 16.20
C GLU A 58 9.93 10.99 15.02
N ARG A 59 9.50 12.06 14.33
CA ARG A 59 8.62 11.94 13.14
C ARG A 59 9.30 11.22 11.99
N GLN A 60 10.62 11.28 11.92
CA GLN A 60 11.41 10.66 10.85
C GLN A 60 11.85 9.23 11.20
N ARG A 61 11.58 8.76 12.43
CA ARG A 61 11.91 7.39 12.88
C ARG A 61 10.89 6.35 12.43
N ILE A 62 9.68 6.76 12.08
CA ILE A 62 8.61 5.83 11.74
C ILE A 62 8.86 5.20 10.37
N VAL A 63 8.92 3.87 10.34
CA VAL A 63 8.96 3.07 9.13
C VAL A 63 7.83 2.03 9.22
N ILE A 64 6.94 2.03 8.24
CA ILE A 64 5.86 1.04 8.12
C ILE A 64 6.09 0.26 6.84
N PRO A 65 6.58 -1.00 6.91
CA PRO A 65 6.79 -1.80 5.72
C PRO A 65 5.46 -2.33 5.16
N PHE A 66 5.43 -2.58 3.84
CA PHE A 66 4.43 -3.41 3.20
C PHE A 66 4.53 -4.85 3.73
N PHE A 67 3.66 -5.16 4.69
CA PHE A 67 3.81 -6.34 5.55
C PHE A 67 3.74 -7.66 4.78
N SER A 68 2.92 -7.76 3.73
CA SER A 68 2.83 -8.97 2.91
C SER A 68 4.15 -9.30 2.20
N LEU A 69 4.90 -8.28 1.75
CA LEU A 69 6.20 -8.50 1.13
C LEU A 69 7.25 -8.93 2.17
N LEU A 70 7.20 -8.38 3.38
CA LEU A 70 8.05 -8.84 4.49
C LEU A 70 7.75 -10.32 4.84
N VAL A 71 6.48 -10.69 4.92
CA VAL A 71 6.06 -12.09 5.16
C VAL A 71 6.54 -13.00 4.04
N LYS A 72 6.41 -12.57 2.77
CA LYS A 72 6.94 -13.29 1.60
C LYS A 72 8.46 -13.53 1.75
N ASP A 73 9.22 -12.53 2.17
CA ASP A 73 10.66 -12.64 2.35
C ASP A 73 11.03 -13.62 3.47
N LEU A 74 10.33 -13.54 4.61
CA LEU A 74 10.51 -14.48 5.72
C LEU A 74 10.18 -15.91 5.30
N TYR A 75 9.13 -16.09 4.51
CA TYR A 75 8.76 -17.40 3.97
C TYR A 75 9.87 -17.97 3.08
N PHE A 76 10.37 -17.22 2.11
CA PHE A 76 11.45 -17.70 1.24
C PHE A 76 12.76 -17.93 1.98
N LEU A 77 13.09 -17.11 2.98
CA LEU A 77 14.24 -17.31 3.84
C LEU A 77 14.09 -18.61 4.65
N ASN A 78 12.89 -18.91 5.14
CA ASN A 78 12.62 -20.15 5.83
C ASN A 78 12.71 -21.36 4.89
N GLU A 79 12.08 -21.33 3.72
CA GLU A 79 12.08 -22.47 2.80
C GLU A 79 13.43 -22.69 2.10
N GLY A 80 14.27 -21.65 2.02
CA GLY A 80 15.56 -21.71 1.32
C GLY A 80 16.62 -22.60 1.98
N CYS A 81 16.43 -23.04 3.23
CA CYS A 81 17.40 -23.86 3.97
C CYS A 81 16.72 -24.86 4.92
N THR A 82 17.38 -26.00 5.15
CA THR A 82 16.92 -27.01 6.12
C THR A 82 17.09 -26.53 7.56
N ASN A 83 16.16 -26.92 8.44
CA ASN A 83 16.25 -26.62 9.90
C ASN A 83 17.42 -27.34 10.58
N LYS A 84 17.87 -28.46 10.00
CA LYS A 84 19.00 -29.24 10.48
C LYS A 84 20.04 -29.39 9.36
N LEU A 85 21.30 -29.38 9.76
CA LEU A 85 22.42 -29.73 8.91
C LEU A 85 22.41 -31.25 8.64
N PRO A 86 23.16 -31.76 7.63
CA PRO A 86 23.23 -33.20 7.33
C PRO A 86 23.70 -34.07 8.51
N ASN A 87 24.45 -33.49 9.44
CA ASN A 87 24.89 -34.15 10.68
C ASN A 87 23.81 -34.18 11.79
N GLY A 88 22.59 -33.70 11.51
CA GLY A 88 21.48 -33.67 12.46
C GLY A 88 21.49 -32.49 13.43
N HIS A 89 22.54 -31.66 13.46
CA HIS A 89 22.59 -30.45 14.30
C HIS A 89 21.65 -29.36 13.77
N ILE A 90 21.26 -28.44 14.65
CA ILE A 90 20.45 -27.27 14.31
C ILE A 90 21.25 -26.36 13.35
N ASN A 91 20.58 -25.91 12.29
CA ASN A 91 21.16 -24.92 11.37
C ASN A 91 21.04 -23.50 11.96
N PHE A 92 21.97 -23.15 12.85
CA PHE A 92 21.95 -21.83 13.50
C PHE A 92 22.04 -20.65 12.52
N GLU A 93 22.67 -20.80 11.35
CA GLU A 93 22.74 -19.73 10.36
C GLU A 93 21.36 -19.35 9.83
N LYS A 94 20.51 -20.35 9.52
CA LYS A 94 19.12 -20.11 9.11
C LYS A 94 18.35 -19.34 10.18
N PHE A 95 18.41 -19.82 11.42
CA PHE A 95 17.68 -19.20 12.54
C PHE A 95 18.21 -17.79 12.84
N TRP A 96 19.51 -17.57 12.72
CA TRP A 96 20.13 -16.27 12.88
C TRP A 96 19.66 -15.27 11.82
N GLN A 97 19.59 -15.68 10.55
CA GLN A 97 19.07 -14.82 9.48
C GLN A 97 17.59 -14.48 9.70
N LEU A 98 16.75 -15.45 10.09
CA LEU A 98 15.36 -15.20 10.45
C LEU A 98 15.25 -14.23 11.64
N ALA A 99 16.06 -14.45 12.68
CA ALA A 99 16.08 -13.60 13.86
C ALA A 99 16.43 -12.15 13.52
N LYS A 100 17.38 -11.90 12.61
CA LYS A 100 17.70 -10.54 12.15
C LYS A 100 16.48 -9.84 11.56
N GLN A 101 15.78 -10.49 10.63
CA GLN A 101 14.61 -9.92 9.96
C GLN A 101 13.47 -9.61 10.95
N VAL A 102 13.21 -10.53 11.89
CA VAL A 102 12.17 -10.35 12.91
C VAL A 102 12.54 -9.24 13.91
N THR A 103 13.82 -9.17 14.32
CA THR A 103 14.31 -8.15 15.26
C THR A 103 14.17 -6.75 14.68
N GLU A 104 14.48 -6.60 13.39
CA GLU A 104 14.32 -5.34 12.68
C GLU A 104 12.84 -4.88 12.65
N PHE A 105 11.91 -5.78 12.35
CA PHE A 105 10.48 -5.49 12.43
C PHE A 105 10.02 -5.11 13.85
N ILE A 106 10.48 -5.82 14.89
CA ILE A 106 10.15 -5.50 16.28
C ILE A 106 10.64 -4.08 16.64
N THR A 107 11.83 -3.71 16.18
CA THR A 107 12.39 -2.37 16.39
C THR A 107 11.46 -1.30 15.82
N TRP A 108 10.96 -1.46 14.59
CA TRP A 108 10.02 -0.51 14.00
C TRP A 108 8.68 -0.47 14.72
N LYS A 109 8.18 -1.63 15.16
CA LYS A 109 6.91 -1.73 15.91
C LYS A 109 6.96 -1.00 17.27
N GLN A 110 8.13 -0.92 17.89
CA GLN A 110 8.32 -0.26 19.20
C GLN A 110 8.47 1.26 19.09
N VAL A 111 8.65 1.81 17.89
CA VAL A 111 8.71 3.26 17.69
C VAL A 111 7.39 3.90 18.10
N THR A 112 7.46 4.89 19.00
CA THR A 112 6.27 5.65 19.41
C THR A 112 5.84 6.59 18.29
N CYS A 113 4.55 6.59 17.98
CA CYS A 113 3.98 7.50 17.00
C CYS A 113 3.87 8.92 17.62
N PRO A 114 4.55 9.94 17.06
CA PRO A 114 4.53 11.30 17.58
C PRO A 114 3.28 12.08 17.12
N PHE A 115 2.39 11.47 16.33
CA PHE A 115 1.18 12.10 15.83
C PHE A 115 0.02 11.89 16.81
N GLY A 116 -0.62 12.99 17.21
CA GLY A 116 -1.82 12.95 18.05
C GLY A 116 -2.99 12.25 17.37
N LYS A 117 -3.79 11.51 18.14
CA LYS A 117 -4.99 10.83 17.64
C LYS A 117 -6.10 11.83 17.39
N VAL A 118 -6.66 11.83 16.17
CA VAL A 118 -7.86 12.59 15.83
C VAL A 118 -9.06 11.65 15.88
N HIS A 119 -9.76 11.61 17.02
CA HIS A 119 -10.80 10.61 17.29
C HIS A 119 -11.91 10.59 16.23
N LYS A 120 -12.39 11.75 15.78
CA LYS A 120 -13.42 11.84 14.73
C LYS A 120 -12.97 11.18 13.41
N THR A 121 -11.72 11.40 13.00
CA THR A 121 -11.15 10.77 11.80
C THR A 121 -10.99 9.26 11.97
N ILE A 122 -10.52 8.81 13.14
CA ILE A 122 -10.39 7.38 13.45
C ILE A 122 -11.75 6.69 13.41
N MET A 123 -12.76 7.28 14.05
CA MET A 123 -14.13 6.76 14.04
C MET A 123 -14.68 6.68 12.62
N PHE A 124 -14.54 7.75 11.84
CA PHE A 124 -14.95 7.74 10.44
C PHE A 124 -14.29 6.62 9.63
N LEU A 125 -12.97 6.45 9.74
CA LEU A 125 -12.24 5.39 9.03
C LEU A 125 -12.65 3.98 9.47
N GLN A 126 -12.99 3.80 10.75
CA GLN A 126 -13.40 2.51 11.30
C GLN A 126 -14.86 2.15 11.02
N SER A 127 -15.75 3.14 10.88
CA SER A 127 -17.17 2.92 10.64
C SER A 127 -17.55 3.02 9.16
N SER A 128 -16.63 3.42 8.28
CA SER A 128 -16.90 3.52 6.84
C SER A 128 -17.15 2.14 6.25
N PRO A 129 -18.23 1.94 5.47
CA PRO A 129 -18.53 0.66 4.86
C PRO A 129 -17.43 0.29 3.84
N VAL A 130 -17.00 -0.96 3.87
CA VAL A 130 -16.08 -1.51 2.87
C VAL A 130 -16.92 -2.30 1.86
N LEU A 131 -16.93 -1.82 0.62
CA LEU A 131 -17.62 -2.51 -0.48
C LEU A 131 -16.84 -3.75 -0.90
N THR A 132 -17.56 -4.81 -1.23
CA THR A 132 -16.98 -5.97 -1.92
C THR A 132 -16.58 -5.58 -3.34
N GLU A 133 -15.73 -6.38 -3.99
CA GLU A 133 -15.33 -6.12 -5.39
C GLU A 133 -16.54 -6.02 -6.32
N ASN A 134 -17.53 -6.90 -6.16
CA ASN A 134 -18.76 -6.88 -6.95
C ASN A 134 -19.61 -5.63 -6.68
N ALA A 135 -19.76 -5.23 -5.41
CA ALA A 135 -20.51 -4.02 -5.07
C ALA A 135 -19.82 -2.76 -5.60
N LEU A 136 -18.49 -2.70 -5.51
CA LEU A 136 -17.70 -1.59 -6.04
C LEU A 136 -17.78 -1.52 -7.57
N ALA A 137 -17.68 -2.66 -8.25
CA ALA A 137 -17.83 -2.73 -9.70
C ALA A 137 -19.23 -2.28 -10.16
N LEU A 138 -20.28 -2.67 -9.42
CA LEU A 138 -21.64 -2.23 -9.72
C LEU A 138 -21.81 -0.72 -9.53
N ALA A 139 -21.30 -0.17 -8.42
CA ALA A 139 -21.30 1.27 -8.17
C ALA A 139 -20.53 2.03 -9.27
N SER A 140 -19.44 1.46 -9.79
CA SER A 140 -18.72 2.04 -10.94
C SER A 140 -19.62 2.16 -12.17
N PHE A 141 -20.41 1.13 -12.49
CA PHE A 141 -21.34 1.17 -13.63
C PHE A 141 -22.53 2.13 -13.43
N GLU A 142 -22.87 2.44 -12.18
CA GLU A 142 -23.87 3.47 -11.87
C GLU A 142 -23.32 4.89 -12.10
N CYS A 143 -22.02 5.10 -11.90
CA CYS A 143 -21.33 6.35 -12.23
C CYS A 143 -21.09 6.50 -13.74
N GLU A 144 -20.61 5.43 -14.37
CA GLU A 144 -20.24 5.38 -15.79
C GLU A 144 -20.89 4.15 -16.44
N PRO A 145 -21.96 4.33 -17.24
CA PRO A 145 -22.72 3.20 -17.79
C PRO A 145 -21.86 2.24 -18.64
N PRO A 146 -22.12 0.93 -18.59
CA PRO A 146 -21.29 -0.07 -19.25
C PRO A 146 -21.25 0.14 -20.77
N GLU A 147 -20.04 0.07 -21.34
CA GLU A 147 -19.87 0.03 -22.79
C GLU A 147 -20.39 -1.30 -23.38
N ASN A 148 -20.53 -1.36 -24.71
CA ASN A 148 -21.07 -2.55 -25.38
C ASN A 148 -20.36 -3.85 -25.00
N HIS A 149 -19.05 -3.81 -24.78
CA HIS A 149 -18.24 -4.98 -24.42
C HIS A 149 -18.37 -5.38 -22.93
N GLU A 150 -18.95 -4.52 -22.08
CA GLU A 150 -19.09 -4.73 -20.63
C GLU A 150 -20.51 -5.10 -20.20
N LYS A 151 -21.50 -4.96 -21.10
CA LYS A 151 -22.91 -5.23 -20.83
C LYS A 151 -23.16 -6.61 -20.23
N GLU A 152 -22.44 -7.62 -20.70
CA GLU A 152 -22.61 -8.99 -20.19
C GLU A 152 -22.08 -9.12 -18.76
N ARG A 153 -20.91 -8.55 -18.48
CA ARG A 153 -20.33 -8.49 -17.13
C ARG A 153 -21.26 -7.77 -16.15
N TYR A 154 -21.85 -6.65 -16.56
CA TYR A 154 -22.83 -5.92 -15.74
C TYR A 154 -24.06 -6.78 -15.38
N LYS A 155 -24.61 -7.53 -16.34
CA LYS A 155 -25.75 -8.43 -16.09
C LYS A 155 -25.39 -9.55 -15.12
N SER A 156 -24.24 -10.21 -15.31
CA SER A 156 -23.76 -11.27 -14.41
C SER A 156 -23.58 -10.75 -12.99
N LEU A 157 -22.93 -9.59 -12.82
CA LEU A 157 -22.72 -8.97 -11.51
C LEU A 157 -24.04 -8.64 -10.80
N ARG A 158 -25.02 -8.08 -11.53
CA ARG A 158 -26.37 -7.82 -11.01
C ARG A 158 -27.06 -9.10 -10.52
N ALA A 159 -26.94 -10.18 -11.29
CA ALA A 159 -27.54 -11.47 -10.95
C ALA A 159 -26.88 -12.07 -9.69
N GLU A 160 -25.56 -12.08 -9.61
CA GLU A 160 -24.81 -12.57 -8.44
C GLU A 160 -25.14 -11.80 -7.15
N MET A 161 -25.28 -10.48 -7.24
CA MET A 161 -25.64 -9.66 -6.07
C MET A 161 -27.09 -9.91 -5.61
N SER A 162 -27.98 -10.32 -6.53
CA SER A 162 -29.37 -10.64 -6.22
C SER A 162 -29.58 -12.02 -5.58
N THR A 163 -28.59 -12.92 -5.71
CA THR A 163 -28.66 -14.29 -5.18
C THR A 163 -27.92 -14.47 -3.86
N THR A 164 -27.15 -13.47 -3.41
CA THR A 164 -26.42 -13.52 -2.14
C THR A 164 -27.33 -13.03 -1.00
N PRO A 165 -27.74 -13.89 -0.05
CA PRO A 165 -28.54 -13.43 1.09
C PRO A 165 -27.70 -12.55 2.02
N SER A 166 -28.35 -11.55 2.61
CA SER A 166 -27.78 -10.56 3.54
C SER A 166 -27.32 -11.16 4.86
#